data_AF-A0A917NZF5-F1
#
_entry.id   AF-A0A917NZF5-F1
#
_cell.length_a   1.000
_cell.length_b   1.000
_cell.length_c   1.000
_cell.angle_alpha   90.00
_cell.angle_beta   90.00
_cell.angle_gamma   90.00
#
_symmetry.space_group_name_H-M   'P 1'
#
loop_
_entity.id
_entity.type
_entity.pdbx_description
1 polymer ?
#
loop_
_entity_poly.entity_id
_entity_poly.type
_entity_poly.pdbx_seq_one_letter_code
_entity_poly.pdbx_strand_id
1 'polypeptide(L)'
;MVDRIRRSKRPGTSGFVPSAKRVTTFDNDGTLWFEQPLYAQFVFAIDRLKDMPRSDASFTERQLFKAAIEGDMRMLMADGERPLSEIIGVLHAGMSW
;
A
#
# COMPACT_ATOMS: atom_id res chain seq x y z
N MET A 1 -25.49 -3.34 7.49
CA MET A 1 -24.36 -3.61 8.42
C MET A 1 -24.78 -3.58 9.90
N VAL A 2 -25.50 -2.54 10.36
CA VAL A 2 -25.95 -2.40 11.76
C VAL A 2 -26.74 -3.61 12.28
N ASP A 3 -27.64 -4.18 11.48
CA ASP A 3 -28.41 -5.36 11.91
C ASP A 3 -27.56 -6.60 12.12
N ARG A 4 -26.50 -6.77 11.32
CA ARG A 4 -25.53 -7.86 11.48
C ARG A 4 -24.78 -7.73 12.80
N ILE A 5 -24.37 -6.51 13.16
CA ILE A 5 -23.72 -6.19 14.44
C ILE A 5 -24.67 -6.45 15.62
N ARG A 6 -25.95 -6.09 15.48
CA ARG A 6 -26.95 -6.33 16.53
C ARG A 6 -27.20 -7.83 16.73
N ARG A 7 -27.36 -8.60 15.65
CA ARG A 7 -27.60 -10.06 15.71
C ARG A 7 -26.40 -10.82 16.29
N SER A 8 -25.17 -10.44 15.95
CA SER A 8 -23.96 -11.10 16.48
C SER A 8 -23.81 -11.02 17.99
N LYS A 9 -24.54 -10.11 18.65
CA LYS A 9 -24.53 -9.91 20.09
C LYS A 9 -25.67 -10.61 20.84
N ARG A 10 -26.65 -11.22 20.16
CA ARG A 10 -27.86 -11.80 20.80
C ARG A 10 -27.77 -13.32 20.96
N PRO A 11 -27.53 -13.85 22.18
CA PRO A 11 -27.50 -15.29 22.41
C PRO A 11 -28.80 -15.99 21.99
N GLY A 12 -28.71 -17.25 21.59
CA GLY A 12 -29.87 -18.05 21.17
C GLY A 12 -30.43 -17.71 19.78
N THR A 13 -29.84 -16.74 19.08
CA THR A 13 -30.20 -16.43 17.68
C THR A 13 -29.22 -17.10 16.70
N SER A 14 -29.68 -17.42 15.50
CA SER A 14 -28.84 -18.00 14.44
C SER A 14 -27.67 -17.09 14.01
N GLY A 15 -27.72 -15.81 14.36
CA GLY A 15 -26.68 -14.84 14.06
C GLY A 15 -25.66 -14.60 15.19
N PHE A 16 -25.79 -15.26 16.35
CA PHE A 16 -24.92 -15.04 17.50
C PHE A 16 -23.46 -15.43 17.24
N VAL A 17 -22.52 -14.60 17.67
CA VAL A 17 -21.08 -14.89 17.62
C VAL A 17 -20.49 -14.66 19.02
N PRO A 18 -19.77 -15.63 19.61
CA PRO A 18 -19.05 -15.44 20.88
C PRO A 18 -18.10 -14.25 20.80
N SER A 19 -17.94 -13.50 21.90
CA SER A 19 -17.17 -12.24 21.89
C SER A 19 -15.76 -12.42 21.34
N ALA A 20 -15.06 -13.49 21.74
CA ALA A 20 -13.71 -13.81 21.28
C ALA A 20 -13.61 -14.07 19.75
N LYS A 21 -14.74 -14.31 19.08
CA LYS A 21 -14.81 -14.56 17.63
C LYS A 21 -15.35 -13.37 16.84
N ARG A 22 -15.65 -12.23 17.49
CA ARG A 22 -16.17 -11.02 16.82
C ARG A 22 -15.02 -10.20 16.23
N VAL A 23 -14.27 -10.78 15.32
CA VAL A 23 -13.17 -10.12 14.60
C VAL A 23 -13.67 -9.75 13.20
N THR A 24 -13.34 -8.54 12.76
CA THR A 24 -13.56 -8.10 11.37
C THR A 24 -12.28 -7.48 10.87
N THR A 25 -11.95 -7.73 9.62
CA THR A 25 -10.86 -7.08 8.92
C THR A 25 -11.44 -6.03 7.98
N PHE A 26 -10.68 -4.97 7.78
CA PHE A 26 -10.93 -3.97 6.75
C PHE A 26 -9.68 -3.90 5.90
N ASP A 27 -9.87 -3.80 4.59
CA ASP A 27 -8.79 -3.36 3.72
C ASP A 27 -8.45 -1.90 4.02
N ASN A 28 -7.29 -1.43 3.57
CA ASN A 28 -6.82 -0.07 3.83
C ASN A 28 -7.09 0.83 2.61
N ASP A 29 -6.42 0.55 1.50
CA ASP A 29 -6.56 1.26 0.23
C ASP A 29 -7.99 1.12 -0.32
N GLY A 30 -8.59 2.25 -0.71
CA GLY A 30 -9.97 2.29 -1.23
C GLY A 30 -11.07 2.02 -0.20
N THR A 31 -10.73 1.60 1.03
CA THR A 31 -11.69 1.26 2.10
C THR A 31 -11.61 2.20 3.30
N LEU A 32 -10.43 2.39 3.88
CA LEU A 32 -10.23 3.29 5.02
C LEU A 32 -9.67 4.66 4.59
N TRP A 33 -9.00 4.71 3.43
CA TRP A 33 -8.49 5.96 2.85
C TRP A 33 -8.53 5.94 1.31
N PHE A 34 -8.16 7.07 0.70
CA PHE A 34 -8.16 7.23 -0.75
C PHE A 34 -6.98 6.47 -1.39
N GLU A 35 -7.25 5.85 -2.53
CA GLU A 35 -6.28 5.10 -3.32
C GLU A 35 -6.05 5.70 -4.72
N GLN A 36 -6.86 6.69 -5.09
CA GLN A 36 -6.80 7.36 -6.38
C GLN A 36 -6.13 8.74 -6.23
N PRO A 37 -5.31 9.17 -7.22
CA PRO A 37 -4.99 8.47 -8.47
C PRO A 37 -3.89 7.40 -8.32
N LEU A 38 -3.29 7.27 -7.13
CA LEU A 38 -2.23 6.33 -6.82
C LEU A 38 -2.24 6.00 -5.32
N TYR A 39 -1.85 4.78 -4.94
CA TYR A 39 -1.74 4.38 -3.54
C TYR A 39 -0.78 5.28 -2.76
N ALA A 40 -1.15 5.61 -1.53
CA ALA A 40 -0.36 6.50 -0.67
C ALA A 40 1.08 5.99 -0.46
N GLN A 41 1.26 4.67 -0.36
CA GLN A 41 2.59 4.06 -0.23
C GLN A 41 3.48 4.30 -1.45
N PHE A 42 2.89 4.29 -2.67
CA PHE A 42 3.63 4.57 -3.89
C PHE A 42 4.02 6.05 -3.99
N VAL A 43 3.13 6.97 -3.61
CA VAL A 43 3.46 8.40 -3.56
C VAL A 43 4.64 8.64 -2.61
N PHE A 44 4.57 8.09 -1.39
CA PHE A 44 5.66 8.17 -0.43
C PHE A 44 6.97 7.58 -0.97
N ALA A 45 6.90 6.41 -1.62
CA ALA A 45 8.06 5.74 -2.16
C ALA A 45 8.77 6.59 -3.23
N ILE A 46 8.01 7.16 -4.17
CA ILE A 46 8.55 8.04 -5.21
C ILE A 46 9.22 9.28 -4.58
N ASP A 47 8.59 9.89 -3.58
CA ASP A 47 9.17 11.05 -2.88
C ASP A 47 10.46 10.69 -2.13
N ARG A 48 10.49 9.55 -1.43
CA ARG A 48 11.71 9.09 -0.75
C ARG A 48 12.84 8.77 -1.72
N LEU A 49 12.53 8.19 -2.87
CA LEU A 49 13.53 7.91 -3.88
C LEU A 49 14.18 9.20 -4.41
N LYS A 50 13.42 10.30 -4.55
CA LYS A 50 13.97 11.60 -4.97
C LYS A 50 14.92 12.21 -3.95
N ASP A 51 14.69 11.94 -2.66
CA ASP A 51 15.50 12.44 -1.55
C ASP A 51 16.76 11.59 -1.28
N MET A 52 16.85 10.38 -1.85
CA MET A 52 18.00 9.49 -1.61
C MET A 52 19.30 10.03 -2.23
N PRO A 53 20.46 9.86 -1.57
CA PRO A 53 21.75 10.26 -2.12
C PRO A 53 22.02 9.61 -3.47
N ARG A 54 22.21 10.42 -4.51
CA ARG A 54 22.53 9.97 -5.88
C ARG A 54 23.89 9.29 -6.03
N SER A 55 24.68 9.23 -4.96
CA SER A 55 25.97 8.54 -4.93
C SER A 55 25.85 7.02 -5.02
N ASP A 56 24.65 6.47 -4.81
CA ASP A 56 24.40 5.06 -5.05
C ASP A 56 24.06 4.82 -6.54
N ALA A 57 25.10 4.51 -7.31
CA ALA A 57 25.05 4.38 -8.77
C ALA A 57 24.04 3.30 -9.24
N SER A 58 23.68 2.36 -8.36
CA SER A 58 22.74 1.27 -8.64
C SER A 58 21.33 1.76 -9.03
N PHE A 59 20.91 2.94 -8.55
CA PHE A 59 19.62 3.53 -8.89
C PHE A 59 19.64 4.26 -10.23
N THR A 60 20.76 4.90 -10.58
CA THR A 60 20.87 5.67 -11.82
C THR A 60 21.08 4.81 -13.07
N GLU A 61 21.32 3.51 -12.95
CA GLU A 61 21.47 2.62 -14.12
C GLU A 61 20.17 1.95 -14.54
N ARG A 62 19.18 1.86 -13.63
CA ARG A 62 17.91 1.19 -13.88
C ARG A 62 16.86 2.18 -14.41
N GLN A 63 16.31 1.90 -15.59
CA GLN A 63 15.32 2.76 -16.27
C GLN A 63 14.11 3.11 -15.37
N LEU A 64 13.68 2.16 -14.54
CA LEU A 64 12.57 2.34 -13.59
C LEU A 64 12.81 3.46 -12.57
N PHE A 65 14.02 3.53 -12.02
CA PHE A 65 14.37 4.51 -10.99
C PHE A 65 14.56 5.90 -11.59
N LYS A 66 15.12 5.97 -12.82
CA LYS A 66 15.14 7.21 -13.60
C LYS A 66 13.73 7.74 -13.83
N ALA A 67 12.83 6.89 -14.31
CA ALA A 67 11.43 7.25 -14.54
C ALA A 67 10.76 7.77 -13.26
N ALA A 68 11.02 7.15 -12.11
CA ALA A 68 10.49 7.61 -10.82
C ALA A 68 11.06 8.97 -10.37
N ILE A 69 12.35 9.20 -10.54
CA ILE A 69 13.01 10.48 -10.21
C ILE A 69 12.50 11.59 -11.14
N GLU A 70 12.35 11.29 -12.43
CA GLU A 70 11.88 12.23 -13.47
C GLU A 70 10.35 12.42 -13.45
N GLY A 71 9.62 11.60 -12.72
CA GLY A 71 8.15 11.68 -12.61
C GLY A 71 7.41 11.14 -13.84
N ASP A 72 8.01 10.23 -14.61
CA ASP A 72 7.37 9.58 -15.75
C ASP A 72 6.35 8.53 -15.27
N MET A 73 5.18 9.03 -14.87
CA MET A 73 4.06 8.21 -14.40
C MET A 73 3.51 7.28 -15.50
N ARG A 74 3.73 7.57 -16.79
CA ARG A 74 3.33 6.65 -17.86
C ARG A 74 4.17 5.39 -17.84
N MET A 75 5.49 5.53 -17.69
CA MET A 75 6.40 4.40 -17.55
C MET A 75 6.10 3.62 -16.26
N LEU A 76 5.92 4.33 -15.13
CA LEU A 76 5.67 3.70 -13.83
C LEU A 76 4.38 2.89 -13.78
N MET A 77 3.36 3.29 -14.56
CA MET A 77 2.05 2.64 -14.59
C MET A 77 1.87 1.67 -15.76
N ALA A 78 2.87 1.52 -16.64
CA ALA A 78 2.74 0.76 -17.89
C ALA A 78 2.46 -0.73 -17.67
N ASP A 79 2.96 -1.32 -16.58
CA ASP A 79 2.72 -2.72 -16.18
C ASP A 79 1.94 -2.80 -14.85
N GLY A 80 1.05 -1.84 -14.62
CA GLY A 80 0.28 -1.74 -13.38
C GLY A 80 1.15 -1.45 -12.15
N GLU A 81 0.93 -2.20 -11.07
CA GLU A 81 1.59 -1.97 -9.77
C GLU A 81 2.98 -2.62 -9.64
N ARG A 82 3.35 -3.50 -10.57
CA ARG A 82 4.61 -4.26 -10.48
C ARG A 82 5.85 -3.34 -10.45
N PRO A 83 6.00 -2.35 -11.35
CA PRO A 83 7.14 -1.44 -11.32
C PRO A 83 7.24 -0.66 -10.00
N LEU A 84 6.09 -0.25 -9.45
CA LEU A 84 6.04 0.50 -8.19
C LEU A 84 6.38 -0.37 -6.97
N SER A 85 6.02 -1.66 -7.02
CA SER A 85 6.35 -2.63 -5.98
C SER A 85 7.87 -2.87 -5.88
N GLU A 86 8.59 -2.82 -7.00
CA GLU A 86 10.06 -2.90 -6.99
C GLU A 86 10.71 -1.69 -6.31
N ILE A 87 10.18 -0.49 -6.54
CA ILE A 87 10.64 0.75 -5.90
C ILE A 87 10.42 0.65 -4.39
N ILE A 88 9.22 0.22 -3.97
CA ILE A 88 8.93 -0.05 -2.55
C ILE A 88 9.91 -1.07 -1.98
N GLY A 89 10.11 -2.20 -2.66
CA GLY A 89 10.98 -3.27 -2.18
C GLY A 89 12.40 -2.79 -1.89
N VAL A 90 12.95 -1.95 -2.76
CA VAL A 90 14.28 -1.34 -2.58
C VAL A 90 14.30 -0.35 -1.40
N LEU A 91 13.30 0.52 -1.26
CA LEU A 91 13.26 1.49 -0.17
C LEU A 91 13.07 0.85 1.21
N HIS A 92 12.38 -0.30 1.27
CA HIS A 92 12.16 -1.03 2.51
C HIS A 92 13.29 -2.05 2.79
N ALA A 93 14.08 -2.43 1.78
CA ALA A 93 15.25 -3.28 1.96
C ALA A 93 16.36 -2.54 2.70
N GLY A 94 16.82 -3.09 3.81
CA GLY A 94 17.90 -2.49 4.61
C GLY A 94 17.46 -1.46 5.65
N MET A 95 16.15 -1.28 5.89
CA MET A 95 15.68 -0.51 7.04
C MET A 95 16.01 -1.25 8.35
N SER A 96 17.11 -0.88 8.99
CA SER A 96 17.35 -1.13 10.42
C SER A 96 16.67 -0.03 11.22
N TRP A 97 15.72 -0.41 12.08
CA TRP A 97 15.15 0.47 13.11
C TRP A 97 16.13 0.70 14.25
#